data_AF-A0A428PB03-F1
#
_entry.id   AF-A0A428PB03-F1
#
_cell.length_a   1.000
_cell.length_b   1.000
_cell.length_c   1.000
_cell.angle_alpha   90.00
_cell.angle_beta   90.00
_cell.angle_gamma   90.00
#
_symmetry.space_group_name_H-M   'P 1'
#
loop_
_entity.id
_entity.type
_entity.pdbx_description
1 polymer ?
#
loop_
_entity_poly.entity_id
_entity_poly.type
_entity_poly.pdbx_seq_one_letter_code
_entity_poly.pdbx_strand_id
1 'polypeptide(L)'
;MSQVLFNKTEPPFEPIINGTQIVFFEYRPNEGAAWTFVVLFGLSAVVHLGLLGWLRAWRFLPMTLDAVGESFGYYGRVQAYSEPNIASPFIMQNILILGTAPLITATVYMTLGRYIRVFQIRDRTVIPPRLMTFFFVTVDLGFFVT
;
A
#
# COMPACT_ATOMS: atom_id res chain seq x y z
N MET A 1 14.94 3.62 38.31
CA MET A 1 14.79 4.28 37.00
C MET A 1 15.93 3.83 36.12
N SER A 2 15.77 2.74 35.36
CA SER A 2 16.80 2.33 34.39
C SER A 2 16.74 3.31 33.21
N GLN A 3 17.88 3.93 32.90
CA GLN A 3 18.03 4.75 31.71
C GLN A 3 17.77 3.86 30.48
N VAL A 4 16.75 4.20 29.70
CA VAL A 4 16.51 3.59 28.39
C VAL A 4 17.63 4.11 27.49
N LEU A 5 18.67 3.30 27.27
CA LEU A 5 19.77 3.65 26.38
C LEU A 5 19.33 3.37 24.94
N PHE A 6 19.23 4.44 24.15
CA PHE A 6 18.83 4.37 22.75
C PHE A 6 20.06 4.32 21.85
N ASN A 7 20.28 3.20 21.17
CA ASN A 7 21.30 3.11 20.14
C ASN A 7 20.68 3.38 18.76
N LYS A 8 21.01 4.52 18.15
CA LYS A 8 20.54 4.88 16.79
C LYS A 8 21.48 4.36 15.70
N THR A 9 22.67 3.90 16.06
CA THR A 9 23.78 3.64 15.13
C THR A 9 24.03 2.15 14.89
N GLU A 10 23.80 1.30 15.89
CA GLU A 10 24.00 -0.15 15.78
C GLU A 10 22.76 -0.92 16.28
N PRO A 11 22.43 -2.08 15.69
CA PRO A 11 21.33 -2.91 16.16
C PRO A 11 21.62 -3.44 17.57
N PRO A 12 20.59 -3.60 18.43
CA PRO A 12 19.17 -3.33 18.20
C PRO A 12 18.82 -1.84 18.31
N PHE A 13 17.97 -1.35 17.40
CA PHE A 13 17.63 0.08 17.27
C PHE A 13 16.58 0.57 18.27
N GLU A 14 16.33 -0.18 19.34
CA GLU A 14 15.11 -0.13 20.15
C GLU A 14 15.36 0.04 21.65
N PRO A 15 14.36 0.55 22.40
CA PRO A 15 14.41 0.61 23.85
C PRO A 15 14.34 -0.79 24.48
N ILE A 16 15.38 -1.17 25.22
CA ILE A 16 15.38 -2.40 26.03
C ILE A 16 14.58 -2.15 27.31
N ILE A 17 13.43 -2.81 27.46
CA ILE A 17 12.60 -2.72 28.66
C ILE A 17 12.46 -4.11 29.28
N ASN A 18 13.03 -4.30 30.48
CA ASN A 18 12.83 -5.50 31.30
C ASN A 18 13.15 -6.85 30.61
N GLY A 19 14.12 -6.87 29.68
CA GLY A 19 14.59 -8.09 29.01
C GLY A 19 13.73 -8.57 27.83
N THR A 20 12.63 -7.87 27.49
CA THR A 20 11.83 -8.14 26.29
C THR A 20 12.03 -7.02 25.27
N GLN A 21 12.18 -7.40 24.00
CA GLN A 21 12.41 -6.49 22.88
C GLN A 21 11.16 -6.46 21.99
N ILE A 22 10.56 -5.27 21.78
CA ILE A 22 9.46 -5.08 20.84
C ILE A 22 10.06 -4.66 19.51
N VAL A 23 10.25 -5.64 18.61
CA VAL A 23 10.91 -5.43 17.30
C VAL A 23 9.93 -4.93 16.25
N PHE A 24 10.00 -3.65 15.88
CA PHE A 24 9.24 -3.10 14.75
C PHE A 24 9.99 -3.24 13.43
N PHE A 25 11.32 -3.07 13.47
CA PHE A 25 12.19 -3.21 12.32
C PHE A 25 13.46 -3.96 12.69
N GLU A 26 13.61 -5.18 12.16
CA GLU A 26 14.82 -6.00 12.35
C GLU A 26 16.04 -5.44 11.58
N TYR A 27 15.80 -4.51 10.65
CA TYR A 27 16.80 -3.87 9.81
C TYR A 27 16.53 -2.36 9.65
N ARG A 28 17.58 -1.56 9.44
CA ARG A 28 17.40 -0.15 9.07
C ARG A 28 16.90 -0.07 7.62
N PRO A 29 15.73 0.54 7.37
CA PRO A 29 15.25 0.75 6.01
C PRO A 29 16.23 1.64 5.21
N ASN A 30 16.39 1.36 3.92
CA ASN A 30 17.24 2.18 3.05
C ASN A 30 16.49 3.47 2.64
N GLU A 31 16.99 4.61 3.09
CA GLU A 31 16.42 5.93 2.82
C GLU A 31 16.35 6.26 1.32
N GLY A 32 17.43 5.99 0.57
CA GLY A 32 17.49 6.31 -0.86
C GLY A 32 16.48 5.51 -1.70
N ALA A 33 16.28 4.24 -1.35
CA ALA A 33 15.27 3.41 -1.99
C ALA A 33 13.85 3.93 -1.69
N ALA A 34 13.57 4.30 -0.43
CA ALA A 34 12.26 4.81 -0.03
C ALA A 34 11.89 6.10 -0.79
N TRP A 35 12.79 7.08 -0.88
CA TRP A 35 12.56 8.30 -1.66
C TRP A 35 12.33 8.04 -3.14
N THR A 36 13.06 7.09 -3.72
CA THR A 36 12.88 6.72 -5.13
C THR A 36 11.44 6.26 -5.40
N PHE A 37 10.90 5.41 -4.53
CA PHE A 37 9.51 4.95 -4.66
C PHE A 37 8.51 6.07 -4.41
N VAL A 38 8.71 6.94 -3.41
CA VAL A 38 7.84 8.12 -3.18
C VAL A 38 7.71 8.97 -4.44
N VAL A 39 8.83 9.26 -5.11
CA VAL A 39 8.86 10.07 -6.34
C VAL A 39 8.19 9.34 -7.50
N LEU A 40 8.48 8.06 -7.71
CA LEU A 40 7.89 7.27 -8.79
C LEU A 40 6.36 7.18 -8.66
N PHE A 41 5.84 6.85 -7.47
CA PHE A 41 4.41 6.80 -7.21
C PHE A 41 3.75 8.18 -7.24
N GLY A 42 4.44 9.21 -6.74
CA GLY A 42 3.97 10.60 -6.79
C GLY A 42 3.82 11.12 -8.24
N LEU A 43 4.81 10.86 -9.10
CA LEU A 43 4.74 11.18 -10.53
C LEU A 43 3.60 10.42 -11.21
N SER A 44 3.48 9.12 -10.91
CA SER A 44 2.37 8.31 -11.41
C SER A 44 1.02 8.91 -11.01
N ALA A 45 0.85 9.32 -9.74
CA ALA A 45 -0.39 9.92 -9.26
C ALA A 45 -0.74 11.22 -10.01
N VAL A 46 0.25 12.11 -10.24
CA VAL A 46 0.04 13.35 -11.00
C VAL A 46 -0.37 13.06 -12.44
N VAL A 47 0.28 12.10 -13.10
CA VAL A 47 -0.08 11.70 -14.48
C VAL A 47 -1.51 11.14 -14.52
N HIS A 48 -1.86 10.26 -13.58
CA HIS A 48 -3.21 9.68 -13.52
C HIS A 48 -4.29 10.74 -13.22
N LEU A 49 -4.01 11.70 -12.34
CA LEU A 49 -4.90 12.85 -12.08
C LEU A 49 -5.12 13.70 -13.34
N GLY A 50 -4.04 14.01 -14.08
CA GLY A 50 -4.12 14.75 -15.34
C GLY A 50 -4.95 14.00 -16.40
N LEU A 51 -4.73 12.69 -16.53
CA LEU A 51 -5.51 11.83 -17.43
C LEU A 51 -6.98 11.74 -17.00
N LEU A 52 -7.27 11.72 -15.70
CA LEU A 52 -8.64 11.70 -15.16
C LEU A 52 -9.41 12.97 -15.57
N GLY A 53 -8.75 14.12 -15.45
CA GLY A 53 -9.32 15.41 -15.85
C GLY A 53 -9.54 15.51 -17.36
N TRP A 54 -8.54 15.11 -18.16
CA TRP A 54 -8.61 15.22 -19.62
C TRP A 54 -9.58 14.22 -20.26
N LEU A 55 -9.51 12.94 -19.86
CA LEU A 55 -10.33 11.87 -20.43
C LEU A 55 -11.70 11.73 -19.75
N ARG A 56 -11.98 12.52 -18.70
CA ARG A 56 -13.17 12.40 -17.84
C ARG A 56 -13.42 10.94 -17.41
N ALA A 57 -12.35 10.22 -17.12
CA ALA A 57 -12.38 8.79 -16.83
C ALA A 57 -12.59 8.53 -15.33
N TRP A 58 -13.68 9.07 -14.76
CA TRP A 58 -14.04 8.97 -13.32
C TRP A 58 -14.13 7.54 -12.77
N ARG A 59 -14.15 6.52 -13.63
CA ARG A 59 -14.14 5.10 -13.22
C ARG A 59 -12.74 4.58 -12.91
N PHE A 60 -11.68 5.31 -13.23
CA PHE A 60 -10.28 4.97 -12.91
C PHE A 60 -9.78 5.61 -11.61
N LEU A 61 -10.69 6.08 -10.75
CA LEU A 61 -10.34 6.60 -9.43
C LEU A 61 -9.54 5.62 -8.56
N PRO A 62 -9.82 4.29 -8.54
CA PRO A 62 -9.04 3.36 -7.72
C PRO A 62 -7.55 3.39 -8.06
N MET A 63 -7.19 3.53 -9.33
CA MET A 63 -5.79 3.64 -9.78
C MET A 63 -5.08 4.89 -9.24
N THR A 64 -5.83 5.99 -9.12
CA THR A 64 -5.26 7.23 -8.58
C THR A 64 -5.09 7.15 -7.07
N LEU A 65 -6.08 6.56 -6.39
CA LEU A 65 -6.02 6.31 -4.94
C LEU A 65 -4.89 5.33 -4.59
N ASP A 66 -4.66 4.33 -5.43
CA ASP A 66 -3.53 3.40 -5.35
C ASP A 66 -2.19 4.14 -5.38
N ALA A 67 -1.93 4.92 -6.43
CA ALA A 67 -0.68 5.67 -6.57
C ALA A 67 -0.44 6.66 -5.41
N VAL A 68 -1.51 7.28 -4.90
CA VAL A 68 -1.46 8.17 -3.74
C VAL A 68 -1.15 7.38 -2.46
N GLY A 69 -1.83 6.25 -2.25
CA GLY A 69 -1.62 5.37 -1.10
C GLY A 69 -0.19 4.85 -1.01
N GLU A 70 0.35 4.36 -2.13
CA GLU A 70 1.74 3.91 -2.21
C GLU A 70 2.73 5.04 -1.88
N SER A 71 2.53 6.24 -2.44
CA SER A 71 3.41 7.39 -2.17
C SER A 71 3.44 7.75 -0.68
N PHE A 72 2.28 7.79 0.00
CA PHE A 72 2.21 8.04 1.44
C PHE A 72 2.73 6.85 2.27
N GLY A 73 2.55 5.61 1.81
CA GLY A 73 3.09 4.42 2.45
C GLY A 73 4.63 4.41 2.46
N TYR A 74 5.25 4.71 1.32
CA TYR A 74 6.71 4.87 1.22
C TYR A 74 7.21 6.12 1.95
N TYR A 75 6.41 7.18 2.08
CA TYR A 75 6.73 8.30 2.96
C TYR A 75 6.78 7.88 4.44
N GLY A 76 5.90 6.97 4.87
CA GLY A 76 6.00 6.31 6.18
C GLY A 76 7.30 5.52 6.35
N ARG A 77 7.79 4.89 5.27
CA ARG A 77 9.08 4.19 5.26
C ARG A 77 10.28 5.12 5.42
N VAL A 78 10.21 6.34 4.86
CA VAL A 78 11.22 7.39 5.09
C VAL A 78 11.20 7.85 6.54
N GLN A 79 10.02 8.06 7.12
CA GLN A 79 9.90 8.43 8.54
C GLN A 79 10.42 7.32 9.47
N ALA A 80 10.18 6.05 9.14
CA ALA A 80 10.71 4.90 9.87
C ALA A 80 12.25 4.84 9.86
N TYR A 81 12.93 5.42 8.86
CA TYR A 81 14.39 5.56 8.88
C TYR A 81 14.87 6.56 9.93
N SER A 82 14.16 7.68 10.08
CA SER A 82 14.52 8.75 11.02
C SER A 82 14.18 8.40 12.47
N GLU A 83 13.04 7.73 12.68
CA GLU A 83 12.49 7.41 13.99
C GLU A 83 11.94 5.95 14.03
N PRO A 84 12.82 4.93 14.09
CA PRO A 84 12.42 3.52 14.05
C PRO A 84 11.63 3.05 15.29
N ASN A 85 11.60 3.86 16.34
CA ASN A 85 11.02 3.52 17.64
C ASN A 85 9.53 3.85 17.77
N ILE A 86 8.95 4.48 16.76
CA ILE A 86 7.55 4.90 16.78
C ILE A 86 6.75 3.88 15.97
N ALA A 87 5.66 3.39 16.54
CA ALA A 87 4.79 2.44 15.84
C ALA A 87 4.00 3.10 14.68
N SER A 88 3.83 4.43 14.71
CA SER A 88 2.99 5.14 13.73
C SER A 88 3.51 5.06 12.29
N PRO A 89 4.81 5.22 11.97
CA PRO A 89 5.27 5.10 10.58
C PRO A 89 5.21 3.66 10.08
N PHE A 90 5.42 2.68 10.96
CA PHE A 90 5.28 1.25 10.65
C PHE A 90 3.83 0.89 10.31
N ILE A 91 2.87 1.32 11.12
CA ILE A 91 1.44 1.07 10.88
C ILE A 91 0.98 1.80 9.61
N MET A 92 1.38 3.06 9.43
CA MET A 92 1.01 3.85 8.26
C MET A 92 1.51 3.21 6.96
N GLN A 93 2.79 2.79 6.93
CA GLN A 93 3.35 2.10 5.78
C GLN A 93 2.59 0.81 5.48
N ASN A 94 2.36 -0.05 6.48
CA ASN A 94 1.70 -1.34 6.26
C ASN A 94 0.25 -1.18 5.78
N ILE A 95 -0.54 -0.32 6.42
CA ILE A 95 -1.96 -0.14 6.03
C ILE A 95 -2.05 0.44 4.62
N LEU A 96 -1.21 1.41 4.28
CA LEU A 96 -1.27 2.06 2.97
C LEU A 96 -0.76 1.14 1.86
N ILE A 97 0.36 0.44 2.04
CA ILE A 97 0.92 -0.47 1.01
C ILE A 97 0.11 -1.78 0.90
N LEU A 98 -0.49 -2.26 1.99
CA LEU A 98 -1.38 -3.42 1.90
C LEU A 98 -2.76 -3.03 1.35
N GLY A 99 -3.24 -1.82 1.67
CA GLY A 99 -4.51 -1.28 1.19
C GLY A 99 -4.54 -0.90 -0.30
N THR A 100 -3.38 -0.74 -0.94
CA THR A 100 -3.23 -0.45 -2.38
C THR A 100 -3.43 -1.69 -3.26
N ALA A 101 -2.99 -2.87 -2.82
CA ALA A 101 -3.24 -4.14 -3.52
C ALA A 101 -4.74 -4.40 -3.90
N PRO A 102 -5.72 -4.08 -3.04
CA PRO A 102 -7.13 -3.99 -3.42
C PRO A 102 -7.45 -3.06 -4.58
N LEU A 103 -6.87 -1.86 -4.56
CA LEU A 103 -7.20 -0.77 -5.46
C LEU A 103 -6.69 -1.03 -6.88
N ILE A 104 -5.48 -1.58 -7.00
CA ILE A 104 -4.94 -2.01 -8.29
C ILE A 104 -5.77 -3.17 -8.87
N THR A 105 -6.17 -4.13 -8.02
CA THR A 105 -7.04 -5.25 -8.40
C THR A 105 -8.39 -4.75 -8.92
N ALA A 106 -9.02 -3.81 -8.20
CA ALA A 106 -10.27 -3.18 -8.63
C ALA A 106 -10.13 -2.50 -10.00
N THR A 107 -9.02 -1.81 -10.25
CA THR A 107 -8.76 -1.14 -11.55
C THR A 107 -8.67 -2.13 -12.71
N VAL A 108 -7.94 -3.23 -12.54
CA VAL A 108 -7.83 -4.30 -13.55
C VAL A 108 -9.21 -4.85 -13.90
N TYR A 109 -10.05 -5.09 -12.89
CA TYR A 109 -11.39 -5.63 -13.07
C TYR A 109 -12.38 -4.66 -13.71
N MET A 110 -12.32 -3.37 -13.37
CA MET A 110 -13.10 -2.33 -14.04
C MET A 110 -12.74 -2.23 -15.54
N THR A 111 -11.45 -2.35 -15.84
CA THR A 111 -10.94 -2.33 -17.22
C THR A 111 -11.40 -3.57 -17.99
N LEU A 112 -11.29 -4.76 -17.40
CA LEU A 112 -11.78 -6.01 -17.98
C LEU A 112 -13.28 -5.98 -18.25
N GLY A 113 -14.09 -5.50 -17.30
CA GLY A 113 -15.54 -5.35 -17.48
C GLY A 113 -15.93 -4.39 -18.61
N ARG A 114 -15.02 -3.50 -19.03
CA ARG A 114 -15.22 -2.65 -20.22
C ARG A 114 -14.89 -3.42 -21.50
N TYR A 115 -13.78 -4.16 -21.53
CA TYR A 115 -13.44 -5.00 -22.68
C TYR A 115 -14.52 -6.04 -22.98
N ILE A 116 -15.06 -6.71 -21.97
CA ILE A 116 -16.13 -7.70 -22.12
C ILE A 116 -17.37 -7.09 -22.80
N ARG A 117 -17.75 -5.86 -22.40
CA ARG A 117 -18.90 -5.16 -23.00
C ARG A 117 -18.65 -4.71 -24.43
N VAL A 118 -17.43 -4.28 -24.74
CA VAL A 118 -17.07 -3.82 -26.09
C VAL A 118 -17.06 -4.99 -27.07
N PHE A 119 -16.47 -6.12 -26.69
CA PHE A 119 -16.38 -7.29 -27.57
C PHE A 119 -17.66 -8.16 -27.57
N GLN A 120 -18.67 -7.84 -26.75
CA GLN A 120 -19.91 -8.62 -26.62
C GLN A 120 -19.67 -10.11 -26.26
N ILE A 121 -18.53 -10.44 -25.64
CA ILE A 121 -18.14 -11.82 -25.29
C ILE A 121 -18.74 -12.22 -23.93
N ARG A 122 -19.96 -11.77 -23.63
CA ARG A 122 -20.60 -12.03 -22.33
C ARG A 122 -20.79 -13.53 -22.06
N ASP A 123 -20.96 -14.30 -23.12
CA ASP A 123 -21.27 -15.73 -23.04
C ASP A 123 -20.02 -16.63 -23.03
N ARG A 124 -18.82 -16.08 -23.31
CA ARG A 124 -17.55 -16.83 -23.19
C ARG A 124 -16.63 -16.32 -22.09
N THR A 125 -17.05 -15.31 -21.33
CA THR A 125 -16.25 -14.80 -20.20
C THR A 125 -16.45 -15.65 -18.96
N VAL A 126 -15.35 -16.25 -18.49
CA VAL A 126 -15.33 -17.21 -17.38
C VAL A 126 -15.66 -16.55 -16.03
N ILE A 127 -15.41 -15.24 -15.87
CA ILE A 127 -15.52 -14.57 -14.56
C ILE A 127 -16.51 -13.40 -14.65
N PRO A 128 -17.72 -13.53 -14.07
CA PRO A 128 -18.64 -12.41 -13.96
C PRO A 128 -18.14 -11.39 -12.92
N PRO A 129 -18.37 -10.08 -13.11
CA PRO A 129 -17.94 -9.04 -12.16
C PRO A 129 -18.41 -9.24 -10.71
N ARG A 130 -19.51 -9.98 -10.51
CA ARG A 130 -20.03 -10.33 -9.17
C ARG A 130 -19.13 -11.28 -8.39
N LEU A 131 -18.35 -12.12 -9.08
CA LEU A 131 -17.42 -13.06 -8.45
C LEU A 131 -16.20 -12.33 -7.86
N MET A 132 -15.86 -11.16 -8.41
CA MET A 132 -14.70 -10.39 -7.95
C MET A 132 -14.94 -9.74 -6.59
N THR A 133 -16.14 -9.18 -6.36
CA THR A 133 -16.52 -8.71 -5.02
C THR A 133 -16.55 -9.86 -4.02
N PHE A 134 -16.98 -11.05 -4.45
CA PHE A 134 -16.97 -12.25 -3.62
C PHE A 134 -15.54 -12.65 -3.23
N PHE A 135 -14.61 -12.75 -4.18
CA PHE A 135 -13.20 -13.06 -3.90
C PHE A 135 -12.57 -12.07 -2.91
N PHE A 136 -12.83 -10.77 -3.09
CA PHE A 136 -12.29 -9.74 -2.21
C PHE A 136 -12.79 -9.91 -0.77
N VAL A 137 -14.11 -10.08 -0.61
CA VAL A 137 -14.72 -10.27 0.70
C VAL A 137 -14.29 -11.58 1.35
N THR A 138 -14.12 -12.67 0.60
CA THR A 138 -13.66 -13.94 1.16
C THR A 138 -12.19 -13.92 1.59
N VAL A 139 -11.34 -13.20 0.85
CA VAL A 139 -9.92 -13.05 1.22
C VAL A 139 -9.81 -12.18 2.46
N ASP A 140 -10.47 -11.01 2.48
CA ASP A 140 -10.47 -10.12 3.64
C ASP A 140 -11.06 -10.82 4.88
N LEU A 141 -12.20 -11.52 4.73
CA LEU A 141 -12.82 -12.26 5.83
C LEU A 141 -11.97 -13.44 6.30
N GLY A 142 -11.31 -14.16 5.38
CA GLY A 142 -10.40 -15.25 5.74
C GLY A 142 -9.21 -14.77 6.56
N PHE A 143 -8.69 -13.58 6.25
CA PHE A 143 -7.64 -12.92 7.03
C PHE A 143 -8.11 -12.45 8.41
N PHE A 144 -9.39 -12.08 8.58
CA PHE A 144 -9.95 -11.73 9.88
C PHE A 144 -10.22 -12.94 10.79
N VAL A 145 -10.44 -14.12 10.21
CA VAL A 145 -10.81 -15.34 10.95
C VAL A 145 -9.59 -16.17 11.37
N THR A 146 -8.45 -16.01 10.72
CA THR A 146 -7.20 -16.75 11.00
C THR A 146 -6.28 -15.93 11.89
#